data_AF-A0A948GG68-F1
#
_entry.id   AF-A0A948GG68-F1
#
_cell.length_a   1.000
_cell.length_b   1.000
_cell.length_c   1.000
_cell.angle_alpha   90.00
_cell.angle_beta   90.00
_cell.angle_gamma   90.00
#
_symmetry.space_group_name_H-M   'P 1'
#
loop_
_entity.id
_entity.type
_entity.pdbx_description
1 polymer ?
#
loop_
_entity_poly.entity_id
_entity_poly.type
_entity_poly.pdbx_seq_one_letter_code
_entity_poly.pdbx_strand_id
1 'polypeptide(L)'
;STAVRTDLVPYQQNKEVLSMLMLDQIEKFPWQIHGRLAAGLLEMQYAGIDAEVAKPFFGGRLMLGLSGSVVKKRDPDQALGLKQNDVKDRYETAFFNTRLNLPEVEGAIDLKMGQFLAGDRGMRITLSKFFNGVVLSAWYSETNTDLFTDPYNRGYHDKGISVTIPLRLFDGTDSRTVYGLGISPWTRDVAQDIEHFNTLFDYIGRNTDTYLKKDALSRDYRNAGFK
;
A
#
# COMPACT_ATOMS: atom_id res chain seq x y z
N SER A 1 -16.11 -14.45 -13.29
CA SER A 1 -14.87 -13.89 -12.73
C SER A 1 -15.18 -13.23 -11.41
N THR A 2 -14.33 -13.38 -10.40
CA THR A 2 -14.48 -12.71 -9.10
C THR A 2 -14.03 -11.27 -9.28
N ALA A 3 -14.97 -10.35 -9.47
CA ALA A 3 -14.65 -8.92 -9.54
C ALA A 3 -14.19 -8.45 -8.16
N VAL A 4 -12.91 -8.07 -8.04
CA VAL A 4 -12.30 -7.56 -6.81
C VAL A 4 -12.09 -6.05 -6.91
N ARG A 5 -11.64 -5.57 -8.07
CA ARG A 5 -11.39 -4.15 -8.37
C ARG A 5 -12.12 -3.67 -9.62
N THR A 6 -12.47 -4.56 -10.55
CA THR A 6 -13.09 -4.19 -11.83
C THR A 6 -14.47 -3.54 -11.69
N ASP A 7 -15.13 -3.66 -10.54
CA ASP A 7 -16.40 -3.02 -10.20
C ASP A 7 -16.24 -1.73 -9.39
N LEU A 8 -15.16 -0.97 -9.59
CA LEU A 8 -14.92 0.32 -8.91
C LEU A 8 -15.89 1.43 -9.35
N VAL A 9 -16.39 1.37 -10.60
CA VAL A 9 -17.18 2.45 -11.23
C VAL A 9 -18.41 2.88 -10.41
N PRO A 10 -19.26 1.97 -9.88
CA PRO A 10 -20.42 2.36 -9.07
C PRO A 10 -20.03 3.15 -7.81
N TYR A 11 -18.91 2.79 -7.17
CA TYR A 11 -18.43 3.48 -5.98
C TYR A 11 -17.95 4.91 -6.28
N GLN A 12 -17.40 5.15 -7.47
CA GLN A 12 -16.95 6.49 -7.88
C GLN A 12 -18.09 7.40 -8.34
N GLN A 13 -19.18 6.82 -8.85
CA GLN A 13 -20.35 7.59 -9.30
C GLN A 13 -21.19 8.11 -8.13
N ASN A 14 -21.17 7.41 -6.99
CA ASN A 14 -21.94 7.80 -5.82
C ASN A 14 -21.16 8.77 -4.92
N LYS A 15 -21.61 10.02 -4.83
CA LYS A 15 -20.98 11.08 -4.02
C LYS A 15 -21.24 10.93 -2.51
N GLU A 16 -22.14 10.05 -2.11
CA GLU A 16 -22.53 9.84 -0.71
C GLU A 16 -21.78 8.68 -0.04
N VAL A 17 -20.95 7.94 -0.80
CA VAL A 17 -20.13 6.86 -0.24
C VAL A 17 -19.01 7.45 0.61
N LEU A 18 -19.01 7.12 1.90
CA LEU A 18 -17.93 7.48 2.80
C LEU A 18 -16.65 6.75 2.39
N SER A 19 -15.61 7.47 1.96
CA SER A 19 -14.38 6.84 1.45
C SER A 19 -13.72 5.93 2.49
N MET A 20 -13.67 6.36 3.75
CA MET A 20 -12.93 5.66 4.82
C MET A 20 -13.43 6.11 6.20
N LEU A 21 -13.52 5.15 7.13
CA LEU A 21 -13.82 5.35 8.55
C LEU A 21 -13.27 4.16 9.33
N MET A 22 -12.10 4.31 9.93
CA MET A 22 -11.43 3.22 10.61
C MET A 22 -10.76 3.68 11.90
N LEU A 23 -10.57 2.72 12.81
CA LEU A 23 -9.56 2.79 13.86
C LEU A 23 -8.26 2.22 13.29
N ASP A 24 -7.14 2.94 13.43
CA ASP A 24 -5.81 2.54 12.97
C ASP A 24 -4.80 2.79 14.10
N GLN A 25 -4.25 1.73 14.67
CA GLN A 25 -3.31 1.78 15.79
C GLN A 25 -1.97 1.19 15.34
N ILE A 26 -0.89 1.92 15.60
CA ILE A 26 0.49 1.46 15.39
C ILE A 26 1.21 1.48 16.73
N GLU A 27 1.88 0.38 17.06
CA GLU A 27 2.63 0.23 18.31
C GLU A 27 4.04 -0.29 18.06
N LYS A 28 4.98 0.14 18.92
CA LYS A 28 6.35 -0.35 18.95
C LYS A 28 6.59 -1.21 20.18
N PHE A 29 6.99 -2.45 19.94
CA PHE A 29 7.30 -3.46 20.94
C PHE A 29 8.81 -3.59 21.18
N PRO A 30 9.25 -4.32 22.22
CA PRO A 30 10.66 -4.64 22.43
C PRO A 30 11.31 -5.30 21.19
N TRP A 31 12.64 -5.24 21.13
CA TRP A 31 13.44 -5.79 20.00
C TRP A 31 13.15 -5.16 18.63
N GLN A 32 12.68 -3.91 18.61
CA GLN A 32 12.36 -3.12 17.41
C GLN A 32 11.26 -3.76 16.54
N ILE A 33 10.39 -4.57 17.13
CA ILE A 33 9.21 -5.08 16.43
C ILE A 33 8.15 -3.99 16.47
N HIS A 34 7.53 -3.73 15.33
CA HIS A 34 6.39 -2.82 15.23
C HIS A 34 5.17 -3.64 14.82
N GLY A 35 4.00 -3.25 15.30
CA GLY A 35 2.73 -3.83 14.89
C GLY A 35 1.75 -2.73 14.48
N ARG A 36 0.86 -3.05 13.55
CA ARG A 36 -0.26 -2.23 13.14
C ARG A 36 -1.52 -3.06 13.15
N LEU A 37 -2.61 -2.47 13.63
CA LEU A 37 -3.95 -3.05 13.55
C LEU A 37 -4.93 -1.96 13.13
N ALA A 38 -5.68 -2.23 12.06
CA ALA A 38 -6.72 -1.35 11.57
C ALA A 38 -8.05 -2.10 11.43
N ALA A 39 -9.16 -1.44 11.73
CA ALA A 39 -10.50 -2.02 11.62
C ALA A 39 -11.56 -0.96 11.28
N GLY A 40 -12.51 -1.33 10.42
CA GLY A 40 -13.65 -0.49 10.03
C GLY A 40 -13.86 -0.46 8.52
N LEU A 41 -14.28 0.69 8.00
CA LEU A 41 -14.32 0.98 6.56
C LEU A 41 -12.91 1.37 6.12
N LEU A 42 -12.11 0.36 5.76
CA LEU A 42 -10.68 0.50 5.45
C LEU A 42 -10.45 1.29 4.16
N GLU A 43 -11.30 1.07 3.17
CA GLU A 43 -11.28 1.79 1.89
C GLU A 43 -12.68 1.86 1.28
N MET A 44 -12.80 2.46 0.09
CA MET A 44 -14.08 2.67 -0.59
C MET A 44 -14.82 1.36 -0.90
N GLN A 45 -14.09 0.31 -1.31
CA GLN A 45 -14.68 -0.98 -1.71
C GLN A 45 -14.74 -2.02 -0.58
N TYR A 46 -13.92 -1.90 0.47
CA TYR A 46 -13.73 -2.94 1.47
C TYR A 46 -13.78 -2.41 2.90
N ALA A 47 -14.43 -3.20 3.76
CA ALA A 47 -14.48 -3.00 5.20
C ALA A 47 -14.02 -4.28 5.89
N GLY A 48 -13.36 -4.17 7.04
CA GLY A 48 -12.88 -5.35 7.75
C GLY A 48 -11.74 -5.03 8.71
N ILE A 49 -10.81 -5.98 8.84
CA ILE A 49 -9.66 -5.89 9.71
C ILE A 49 -8.39 -6.09 8.88
N ASP A 50 -7.37 -5.30 9.15
CA ASP A 50 -6.04 -5.34 8.53
C ASP A 50 -4.98 -5.32 9.62
N ALA A 51 -3.98 -6.20 9.51
CA ALA A 51 -2.93 -6.32 10.50
C ALA A 51 -1.55 -6.47 9.85
N GLU A 52 -0.55 -5.82 10.44
CA GLU A 52 0.84 -5.88 10.01
C GLU A 52 1.76 -6.05 11.22
N VAL A 53 2.85 -6.79 11.03
CA VAL A 53 3.98 -6.84 11.96
C VAL A 53 5.27 -6.74 11.16
N ALA A 54 6.19 -5.91 11.61
CA ALA A 54 7.44 -5.68 10.89
C ALA A 54 8.61 -5.39 11.82
N LYS A 55 9.81 -5.68 11.33
CA LYS A 55 11.06 -5.39 12.00
C LYS A 55 12.08 -4.80 11.02
N PRO A 56 12.67 -3.63 11.33
CA PRO A 56 13.82 -3.12 10.61
C PRO A 56 15.11 -3.83 11.05
N PHE A 57 16.00 -4.05 10.09
CA PHE A 57 17.34 -4.58 10.24
C PHE A 57 18.35 -3.60 9.65
N PHE A 58 19.60 -3.68 10.10
CA PHE A 58 20.71 -2.87 9.59
C PHE A 58 20.39 -1.36 9.55
N GLY A 59 19.86 -0.83 10.65
CA GLY A 59 19.49 0.59 10.75
C GLY A 59 18.32 1.01 9.85
N GLY A 60 17.51 0.06 9.38
CA GLY A 60 16.39 0.31 8.46
C GLY A 60 16.72 0.07 6.99
N ARG A 61 17.93 -0.39 6.64
CA ARG A 61 18.27 -0.73 5.25
C ARG A 61 17.42 -1.90 4.74
N LEU A 62 17.14 -2.89 5.58
CA LEU A 62 16.26 -4.00 5.27
C LEU A 62 15.08 -3.99 6.25
N MET A 63 13.86 -4.15 5.76
CA MET A 63 12.68 -4.37 6.58
C MET A 63 12.04 -5.68 6.16
N LEU A 64 11.64 -6.48 7.15
CA LEU A 64 10.89 -7.71 6.96
C LEU A 64 9.58 -7.61 7.74
N GLY A 65 8.50 -8.15 7.18
CA GLY A 65 7.21 -8.13 7.84
C GLY A 65 6.24 -9.18 7.34
N LEU A 66 5.18 -9.37 8.11
CA LEU A 66 4.01 -10.13 7.74
C LEU A 66 2.82 -9.19 7.74
N SER A 67 1.91 -9.36 6.78
CA SER A 67 0.64 -8.64 6.77
C SER A 67 -0.50 -9.54 6.32
N GLY A 68 -1.72 -9.13 6.63
CA GLY A 68 -2.92 -9.78 6.10
C GLY A 68 -4.18 -9.06 6.52
N SER A 69 -5.22 -9.27 5.73
CA SER A 69 -6.51 -8.61 5.91
C SER A 69 -7.63 -9.62 5.76
N VAL A 70 -8.70 -9.44 6.54
CA VAL A 70 -9.97 -10.14 6.37
C VAL A 70 -11.04 -9.09 6.16
N VAL A 71 -11.58 -9.04 4.95
CA VAL A 71 -12.45 -7.95 4.51
C VAL A 71 -13.72 -8.45 3.83
N LYS A 72 -14.77 -7.65 3.91
CA LYS A 72 -16.02 -7.82 3.21
C LYS A 72 -16.24 -6.62 2.29
N LYS A 73 -16.80 -6.90 1.12
CA LYS A 73 -17.07 -5.86 0.13
C LYS A 73 -18.20 -4.95 0.61
N ARG A 74 -18.05 -3.65 0.37
CA ARG A 74 -19.01 -2.62 0.76
C ARG A 74 -20.13 -2.51 -0.27
N ASP A 75 -21.27 -1.98 0.15
CA ASP A 75 -22.37 -1.65 -0.76
C ASP A 75 -22.15 -0.23 -1.31
N PRO A 76 -22.04 -0.04 -2.64
CA PRO A 76 -21.85 1.30 -3.22
C PRO A 76 -23.06 2.22 -3.04
N ASP A 77 -24.24 1.71 -2.70
CA ASP A 77 -25.46 2.51 -2.54
C ASP A 77 -25.75 2.91 -1.08
N GLN A 78 -24.93 2.43 -0.13
CA GLN A 78 -25.11 2.67 1.30
C GLN A 78 -23.81 3.15 1.96
N ALA A 79 -23.86 4.27 2.69
CA ALA A 79 -22.67 4.88 3.29
C ALA A 79 -21.84 3.92 4.16
N LEU A 80 -22.49 3.07 4.97
CA LEU A 80 -21.85 2.07 5.84
C LEU A 80 -22.22 0.62 5.48
N GLY A 81 -22.88 0.40 4.33
CA GLY A 81 -23.42 -0.90 3.97
C GLY A 81 -22.36 -1.92 3.58
N LEU A 82 -22.64 -3.19 3.85
CA LEU A 82 -21.84 -4.33 3.40
C LEU A 82 -22.64 -5.14 2.39
N LYS A 83 -21.98 -5.53 1.30
CA LYS A 83 -22.60 -6.29 0.22
C LYS A 83 -22.98 -7.68 0.73
N GLN A 84 -24.25 -8.05 0.61
CA GLN A 84 -24.72 -9.36 1.10
C GLN A 84 -24.64 -10.48 0.04
N ASN A 85 -24.76 -10.12 -1.25
CA ASN A 85 -24.78 -11.08 -2.36
C ASN A 85 -23.58 -10.86 -3.30
N ASP A 86 -22.38 -10.98 -2.76
CA ASP A 86 -21.15 -10.92 -3.55
C ASP A 86 -20.62 -12.31 -3.90
N VAL A 87 -19.65 -12.39 -4.82
CA VAL A 87 -19.07 -13.68 -5.27
C VAL A 87 -18.45 -14.47 -4.12
N LYS A 88 -17.89 -13.76 -3.12
CA LYS A 88 -17.41 -14.33 -1.86
C LYS A 88 -18.01 -13.54 -0.70
N ASP A 89 -18.34 -14.24 0.40
CA ASP A 89 -18.81 -13.57 1.62
C ASP A 89 -17.72 -12.68 2.26
N ARG A 90 -16.46 -13.13 2.15
CA ARG A 90 -15.27 -12.41 2.60
C ARG A 90 -14.08 -12.68 1.70
N TYR A 91 -13.12 -11.77 1.75
CA TYR A 91 -11.85 -11.81 1.03
C TYR A 91 -10.72 -11.79 2.06
N GLU A 92 -9.68 -12.57 1.78
CA GLU A 92 -8.57 -12.80 2.71
C GLU A 92 -7.24 -12.63 1.99
N THR A 93 -6.37 -11.80 2.55
CA THR A 93 -5.00 -11.61 2.10
C THR A 93 -4.01 -12.04 3.17
N ALA A 94 -2.84 -12.50 2.74
CA ALA A 94 -1.76 -12.86 3.64
C ALA A 94 -0.44 -12.75 2.89
N PHE A 95 0.51 -12.00 3.45
CA PHE A 95 1.77 -11.69 2.78
C PHE A 95 2.96 -11.78 3.72
N PHE A 96 4.07 -12.24 3.16
CA PHE A 96 5.42 -11.92 3.59
C PHE A 96 5.93 -10.73 2.78
N ASN A 97 6.35 -9.68 3.48
CA ASN A 97 6.79 -8.43 2.89
C ASN A 97 8.26 -8.18 3.21
N THR A 98 8.98 -7.66 2.23
CA THR A 98 10.36 -7.17 2.41
C THR A 98 10.54 -5.83 1.73
N ARG A 99 11.35 -4.94 2.34
CA ARG A 99 11.82 -3.72 1.70
C ARG A 99 13.33 -3.59 1.85
N LEU A 100 14.02 -3.39 0.74
CA LEU A 100 15.41 -2.97 0.70
C LEU A 100 15.46 -1.48 0.37
N ASN A 101 15.82 -0.66 1.36
CA ASN A 101 16.07 0.76 1.17
C ASN A 101 17.47 0.96 0.59
N LEU A 102 17.58 1.77 -0.46
CA LEU A 102 18.81 2.11 -1.17
C LEU A 102 19.02 3.63 -1.15
N PRO A 103 19.50 4.19 -0.02
CA PRO A 103 19.62 5.65 0.16
C PRO A 103 20.58 6.30 -0.84
N GLU A 104 21.57 5.54 -1.33
CA GLU A 104 22.59 5.99 -2.28
C GLU A 104 21.98 6.39 -3.62
N VAL A 105 20.90 5.72 -4.02
CA VAL A 105 20.15 5.99 -5.24
C VAL A 105 18.76 6.53 -4.95
N GLU A 106 18.48 6.97 -3.72
CA GLU A 106 17.16 7.48 -3.31
C GLU A 106 16.02 6.57 -3.75
N GLY A 107 16.16 5.28 -3.49
CA GLY A 107 15.17 4.30 -3.94
C GLY A 107 14.91 3.21 -2.92
N ALA A 108 13.93 2.38 -3.24
CA ALA A 108 13.60 1.19 -2.50
C ALA A 108 13.16 0.07 -3.45
N ILE A 109 13.35 -1.17 -3.00
CA ILE A 109 12.82 -2.37 -3.65
C ILE A 109 11.92 -3.05 -2.63
N ASP A 110 10.66 -3.18 -2.96
CA ASP A 110 9.66 -3.89 -2.16
C ASP A 110 9.32 -5.22 -2.83
N LEU A 111 9.20 -6.27 -2.02
CA LEU A 111 8.71 -7.57 -2.44
C LEU A 111 7.57 -7.99 -1.51
N LYS A 112 6.41 -8.27 -2.08
CA LYS A 112 5.21 -8.77 -1.40
C LYS A 112 4.91 -10.17 -1.94
N MET A 113 4.90 -11.18 -1.09
CA MET A 113 4.71 -12.59 -1.48
C MET A 113 3.59 -13.23 -0.67
N GLY A 114 2.61 -13.83 -1.33
CA GLY A 114 1.52 -14.51 -0.63
C GLY A 114 0.23 -14.57 -1.43
N GLN A 115 -0.91 -14.42 -0.75
CA GLN A 115 -2.24 -14.53 -1.32
C GLN A 115 -2.88 -13.14 -1.44
N PHE A 116 -3.31 -12.82 -2.67
CA PHE A 116 -4.03 -11.60 -3.02
C PHE A 116 -5.54 -11.78 -2.87
N LEU A 117 -6.30 -10.67 -2.96
CA LEU A 117 -7.72 -10.62 -2.65
C LEU A 117 -8.56 -11.62 -3.44
N ALA A 118 -8.30 -11.79 -4.74
CA ALA A 118 -9.05 -12.75 -5.55
C ALA A 118 -8.76 -14.22 -5.16
N GLY A 119 -7.73 -14.45 -4.34
CA GLY A 119 -7.24 -15.76 -3.92
C GLY A 119 -6.04 -16.24 -4.72
N ASP A 120 -5.57 -15.45 -5.69
CA ASP A 120 -4.39 -15.76 -6.48
C ASP A 120 -3.14 -15.65 -5.60
N ARG A 121 -2.25 -16.63 -5.74
CA ARG A 121 -1.03 -16.73 -4.94
C ARG A 121 0.18 -16.43 -5.80
N GLY A 122 1.09 -15.64 -5.27
CA GLY A 122 2.31 -15.30 -5.98
C GLY A 122 3.06 -14.16 -5.32
N MET A 123 3.62 -13.26 -6.13
CA MET A 123 4.42 -12.15 -5.65
C MET A 123 4.24 -10.90 -6.49
N ARG A 124 4.49 -9.74 -5.86
CA ARG A 124 4.67 -8.45 -6.52
C ARG A 124 6.00 -7.86 -6.12
N ILE A 125 6.76 -7.42 -7.11
CA ILE A 125 7.93 -6.57 -6.93
C ILE A 125 7.56 -5.13 -7.26
N THR A 126 7.98 -4.20 -6.41
CA THR A 126 7.81 -2.76 -6.63
C THR A 126 9.17 -2.08 -6.51
N LEU A 127 9.51 -1.28 -7.50
CA LEU A 127 10.69 -0.43 -7.51
C LEU A 127 10.24 1.01 -7.29
N SER A 128 10.81 1.70 -6.32
CA SER A 128 10.48 3.09 -6.00
C SER A 128 11.70 3.99 -6.08
N LYS A 129 11.49 5.20 -6.61
CA LYS A 129 12.45 6.30 -6.64
C LYS A 129 11.84 7.50 -5.93
N PHE A 130 12.57 8.05 -4.98
CA PHE A 130 12.21 9.22 -4.20
C PHE A 130 12.93 10.44 -4.77
N PHE A 131 12.21 11.54 -4.99
CA PHE A 131 12.80 12.80 -5.46
C PHE A 131 11.97 13.98 -4.93
N ASN A 132 12.59 14.84 -4.13
CA ASN A 132 11.96 16.06 -3.59
C ASN A 132 10.57 15.83 -2.96
N GLY A 133 10.38 14.71 -2.25
CA GLY A 133 9.12 14.33 -1.62
C GLY A 133 8.11 13.64 -2.55
N VAL A 134 8.37 13.60 -3.86
CA VAL A 134 7.61 12.79 -4.83
C VAL A 134 8.15 11.36 -4.84
N VAL A 135 7.26 10.39 -5.00
CA VAL A 135 7.61 8.97 -5.16
C VAL A 135 7.14 8.49 -6.52
N LEU A 136 8.07 8.09 -7.39
CA LEU A 136 7.76 7.33 -8.60
C LEU A 136 7.94 5.85 -8.29
N SER A 137 6.93 5.04 -8.58
CA SER A 137 7.03 3.59 -8.44
C SER A 137 6.65 2.87 -9.73
N ALA A 138 7.24 1.71 -9.94
CA ALA A 138 6.85 0.76 -10.97
C ALA A 138 6.74 -0.62 -10.35
N TRP A 139 5.75 -1.41 -10.75
CA TRP A 139 5.55 -2.75 -10.21
C TRP A 139 5.27 -3.78 -11.29
N TYR A 140 5.54 -5.03 -10.92
CA TYR A 140 5.19 -6.21 -11.69
C TYR A 140 4.80 -7.33 -10.73
N SER A 141 3.74 -8.06 -11.04
CA SER A 141 3.30 -9.22 -10.27
C SER A 141 3.32 -10.50 -11.10
N GLU A 142 3.68 -11.58 -10.43
CA GLU A 142 3.58 -12.95 -10.92
C GLU A 142 2.70 -13.75 -9.96
N THR A 143 1.52 -14.18 -10.41
CA THR A 143 0.55 -14.89 -9.58
C THR A 143 -0.08 -16.05 -10.33
N ASN A 144 -0.46 -17.11 -9.61
CA ASN A 144 -1.25 -18.19 -10.20
C ASN A 144 -2.65 -17.68 -10.55
N THR A 145 -2.93 -17.59 -11.85
CA THR A 145 -4.19 -17.07 -12.40
C THR A 145 -5.18 -18.16 -12.80
N ASP A 146 -4.92 -19.44 -12.50
CA ASP A 146 -5.79 -20.56 -12.89
C ASP A 146 -7.20 -20.50 -12.28
N LEU A 147 -7.36 -19.77 -11.18
CA LEU A 147 -8.67 -19.54 -10.56
C LEU A 147 -9.58 -18.61 -11.37
N PHE A 148 -9.04 -17.84 -12.32
CA PHE A 148 -9.82 -16.94 -13.16
C PHE A 148 -10.32 -17.68 -14.40
N THR A 149 -11.64 -17.63 -14.61
CA THR A 149 -12.30 -18.26 -15.76
C THR A 149 -12.36 -17.35 -16.99
N ASP A 150 -12.18 -16.04 -16.81
CA ASP A 150 -12.27 -15.07 -17.89
C ASP A 150 -10.91 -14.92 -18.60
N PRO A 151 -10.92 -14.69 -19.93
CA PRO A 151 -9.69 -14.59 -20.72
C PRO A 151 -8.88 -13.33 -20.43
N TYR A 152 -9.43 -12.37 -19.67
CA TYR A 152 -8.78 -11.11 -19.42
C TYR A 152 -7.89 -11.11 -18.18
N ASN A 153 -8.26 -11.87 -17.15
CA ASN A 153 -7.46 -12.08 -15.94
C ASN A 153 -6.58 -13.34 -16.03
N ARG A 154 -7.00 -14.36 -16.79
CA ARG A 154 -6.19 -15.58 -16.95
C ARG A 154 -4.92 -15.30 -17.74
N GLY A 155 -3.77 -15.66 -17.18
CA GLY A 155 -2.45 -15.36 -17.74
C GLY A 155 -2.06 -13.88 -17.68
N TYR A 156 -2.81 -13.05 -16.96
CA TYR A 156 -2.48 -11.64 -16.80
C TYR A 156 -1.44 -11.45 -15.70
N HIS A 157 -0.49 -10.55 -15.97
CA HIS A 157 0.53 -10.12 -15.01
C HIS A 157 0.30 -8.64 -14.74
N ASP A 158 -0.13 -8.31 -13.53
CA ASP A 158 -0.37 -6.93 -13.15
C ASP A 158 0.93 -6.14 -13.13
N LYS A 159 0.89 -4.98 -13.81
CA LYS A 159 2.05 -4.11 -14.00
C LYS A 159 1.58 -2.69 -14.22
N GLY A 160 2.34 -1.74 -13.67
CA GLY A 160 1.98 -0.33 -13.79
C GLY A 160 3.04 0.57 -13.20
N ILE A 161 2.72 1.87 -13.23
CA ILE A 161 3.54 2.94 -12.66
C ILE A 161 2.66 3.85 -11.80
N SER A 162 3.23 4.47 -10.77
CA SER A 162 2.50 5.41 -9.92
C SER A 162 3.37 6.59 -9.56
N VAL A 163 2.74 7.76 -9.38
CA VAL A 163 3.40 8.98 -8.93
C VAL A 163 2.65 9.49 -7.71
N THR A 164 3.32 9.50 -6.56
CA THR A 164 2.76 10.02 -5.31
C THR A 164 3.32 11.40 -5.03
N ILE A 165 2.45 12.42 -4.97
CA ILE A 165 2.84 13.81 -4.75
C ILE A 165 2.21 14.32 -3.45
N PRO A 166 3.01 14.70 -2.44
CA PRO A 166 2.46 15.18 -1.17
C PRO A 166 1.86 16.58 -1.33
N LEU A 167 0.68 16.81 -0.73
CA LEU A 167 -0.08 18.07 -0.89
C LEU A 167 0.62 19.30 -0.32
N ARG A 168 1.49 19.10 0.68
CA ARG A 168 2.34 20.15 1.25
C ARG A 168 3.20 20.91 0.22
N LEU A 169 3.45 20.31 -0.95
CA LEU A 169 4.15 20.96 -2.05
C LEU A 169 3.30 22.05 -2.73
N PHE A 170 1.98 22.00 -2.56
CA PHE A 170 1.03 22.94 -3.14
C PHE A 170 0.50 23.95 -2.10
N ASP A 171 0.32 23.54 -0.84
CA ASP A 171 -0.33 24.38 0.18
C ASP A 171 0.64 25.14 1.12
N GLY A 172 1.94 24.80 1.15
CA GLY A 172 2.94 25.47 2.00
C GLY A 172 2.70 25.33 3.51
N THR A 173 1.76 24.49 3.93
CA THR A 173 1.40 24.22 5.33
C THR A 173 1.86 22.83 5.76
N ASP A 174 2.04 22.63 7.07
CA ASP A 174 2.48 21.35 7.64
C ASP A 174 1.29 20.37 7.69
N SER A 175 0.89 19.88 6.52
CA SER A 175 -0.18 18.90 6.33
C SER A 175 0.40 17.50 6.18
N ARG A 176 -0.12 16.54 6.94
CA ARG A 176 0.19 15.09 6.80
C ARG A 176 -0.53 14.45 5.60
N THR A 177 -1.40 15.19 4.92
CA THR A 177 -2.24 14.67 3.82
C THR A 177 -1.42 14.51 2.54
N VAL A 178 -1.42 13.30 1.99
CA VAL A 178 -0.74 12.96 0.73
C VAL A 178 -1.81 12.74 -0.35
N TYR A 179 -1.62 13.29 -1.55
CA TYR A 179 -2.46 13.00 -2.70
C TYR A 179 -1.69 12.09 -3.65
N GLY A 180 -1.95 10.79 -3.59
CA GLY A 180 -1.36 9.82 -4.50
C GLY A 180 -2.10 9.80 -5.84
N LEU A 181 -1.41 10.03 -6.96
CA LEU A 181 -1.94 9.78 -8.30
C LEU A 181 -1.28 8.51 -8.86
N GLY A 182 -1.91 7.37 -8.63
CA GLY A 182 -1.53 6.12 -9.29
C GLY A 182 -2.22 5.99 -10.65
N ILE A 183 -1.48 5.78 -11.73
CA ILE A 183 -2.06 5.47 -13.05
C ILE A 183 -1.66 4.03 -13.39
N SER A 184 -2.53 3.07 -13.06
CA SER A 184 -2.40 1.73 -13.63
C SER A 184 -3.02 1.71 -15.03
N PRO A 185 -2.31 1.21 -16.06
CA PRO A 185 -2.83 1.19 -17.43
C PRO A 185 -4.16 0.43 -17.58
N TRP A 186 -4.43 -0.56 -16.72
CA TRP A 186 -5.65 -1.37 -16.74
C TRP A 186 -6.00 -1.85 -15.33
N THR A 187 -7.19 -1.54 -14.82
CA THR A 187 -7.69 -2.11 -13.56
C THR A 187 -8.13 -3.56 -13.82
N ARG A 188 -7.35 -4.53 -13.33
CA ARG A 188 -7.68 -5.97 -13.35
C ARG A 188 -7.87 -6.49 -11.93
N ASP A 189 -8.35 -7.74 -11.81
CA ASP A 189 -8.60 -8.38 -10.51
C ASP A 189 -7.41 -9.22 -10.01
N VAL A 190 -6.39 -9.42 -10.86
CA VAL A 190 -5.17 -10.17 -10.54
C VAL A 190 -4.23 -9.37 -9.65
N ALA A 191 -3.61 -10.04 -8.68
CA ALA A 191 -2.63 -9.48 -7.76
C ALA A 191 -3.14 -8.25 -6.98
N GLN A 192 -4.44 -8.16 -6.74
CA GLN A 192 -5.03 -7.02 -6.04
C GLN A 192 -4.95 -7.18 -4.53
N ASP A 193 -4.66 -6.08 -3.85
CA ASP A 193 -4.69 -5.95 -2.40
C ASP A 193 -5.62 -4.80 -2.03
N ILE A 194 -5.98 -4.66 -0.76
CA ILE A 194 -6.71 -3.50 -0.28
C ILE A 194 -5.82 -2.24 -0.32
N GLU A 195 -6.44 -1.07 -0.38
CA GLU A 195 -5.70 0.17 -0.13
C GLU A 195 -5.37 0.26 1.37
N HIS A 196 -4.10 0.49 1.69
CA HIS A 196 -3.65 0.69 3.06
C HIS A 196 -3.40 2.18 3.30
N PHE A 197 -4.16 2.78 4.22
CA PHE A 197 -4.00 4.19 4.57
C PHE A 197 -2.61 4.52 5.15
N ASN A 198 -2.11 3.65 6.03
CA ASN A 198 -0.73 3.67 6.50
C ASN A 198 -0.12 2.29 6.31
N THR A 199 1.07 2.17 5.73
CA THR A 199 1.82 0.92 5.79
C THR A 199 2.87 0.98 6.89
N LEU A 200 3.13 -0.15 7.53
CA LEU A 200 4.09 -0.22 8.62
C LEU A 200 5.52 0.06 8.14
N PHE A 201 5.86 -0.34 6.92
CA PHE A 201 7.16 -0.05 6.30
C PHE A 201 7.37 1.44 6.06
N ASP A 202 6.36 2.18 5.62
CA ASP A 202 6.47 3.65 5.45
C ASP A 202 6.54 4.37 6.79
N TYR A 203 5.85 3.86 7.82
CA TYR A 203 5.96 4.38 9.19
C TYR A 203 7.37 4.17 9.77
N ILE A 204 7.90 2.94 9.66
CA ILE A 204 9.25 2.61 10.16
C ILE A 204 10.31 3.38 9.39
N GLY A 205 10.25 3.40 8.05
CA GLY A 205 11.24 4.04 7.18
C GLY A 205 11.46 5.51 7.54
N ARG A 206 10.37 6.26 7.77
CA ARG A 206 10.41 7.66 8.21
C ARG A 206 11.15 7.88 9.54
N ASN A 207 11.20 6.86 10.39
CA ASN A 207 11.75 6.91 11.75
C ASN A 207 13.07 6.14 11.90
N THR A 208 13.75 5.77 10.81
CA THR A 208 14.99 5.00 10.86
C THR A 208 16.25 5.87 10.69
N ASP A 209 17.32 5.49 11.38
CA ASP A 209 18.63 6.18 11.38
C ASP A 209 19.19 6.42 9.99
N THR A 210 18.92 5.51 9.04
CA THR A 210 19.45 5.59 7.67
C THR A 210 19.00 6.86 6.97
N TYR A 211 17.73 7.24 7.10
CA TYR A 211 17.20 8.48 6.51
C TYR A 211 17.56 9.70 7.37
N LEU A 212 17.50 9.57 8.70
CA LEU A 212 17.87 10.66 9.62
C LEU A 212 19.32 11.14 9.45
N LYS A 213 20.28 10.22 9.30
CA LYS A 213 21.69 10.55 9.09
C LYS A 213 21.93 11.23 7.74
N LYS A 214 21.25 10.77 6.68
CA LYS A 214 21.36 11.37 5.34
C LYS A 214 20.81 12.81 5.34
N ASP A 215 19.67 13.03 6.00
CA ASP A 215 19.07 14.38 6.10
C ASP A 215 19.97 15.33 6.89
N ALA A 216 20.58 14.87 7.99
CA ALA A 216 21.55 15.64 8.75
C ALA A 216 22.77 16.04 7.90
N LEU A 217 23.39 15.07 7.20
CA LEU A 217 24.52 15.34 6.29
C LEU A 217 24.14 16.36 5.21
N SER A 218 22.96 16.22 4.60
CA SER A 218 22.50 17.14 3.54
C SER A 218 22.33 18.59 4.02
N ARG A 219 21.92 18.79 5.28
CA ARG A 219 21.80 20.12 5.90
C ARG A 219 23.17 20.75 6.15
N ASP A 220 24.13 19.97 6.63
CA ASP A 220 25.49 20.45 6.90
C ASP A 220 26.19 20.90 5.62
N TYR A 221 26.04 20.16 4.51
CA TYR A 221 26.57 20.57 3.20
C TYR A 221 25.94 21.87 2.68
N ARG A 222 24.62 22.05 2.85
CA ARG A 222 23.94 23.29 2.46
C ARG A 222 24.42 24.49 3.28
N ASN A 223 24.66 24.30 4.58
CA ASN A 223 25.18 25.37 5.45
C ASN A 223 26.66 25.66 5.20
N ALA A 224 27.44 24.67 4.76
CA ALA A 224 28.85 24.84 4.41
C ALA A 224 29.07 25.51 3.03
N GLY A 225 28.09 25.46 2.13
CA GLY A 225 28.13 26.08 0.80
C GLY A 225 27.75 27.58 0.77
N PHE A 226 27.35 28.16 1.90
CA PHE A 226 27.13 29.59 2.08
C PHE A 226 28.19 30.15 3.07
N LYS A 227 29.46 30.14 2.67
CA LYS A 227 30.53 30.94 3.26
C LYS A 227 31.50 31.41 2.19
#